data_AF-A0A2H6IEB2-F1
#
_entry.id   AF-A0A2H6IEB2-F1
#
_cell.length_a   1.000
_cell.length_b   1.000
_cell.length_c   1.000
_cell.angle_alpha   90.00
_cell.angle_beta   90.00
_cell.angle_gamma   90.00
#
_symmetry.space_group_name_H-M   'P 1'
#
loop_
_entity.id
_entity.type
_entity.pdbx_description
1 polymer ?
#
loop_
_entity_poly.entity_id
_entity_poly.type
_entity_poly.pdbx_seq_one_letter_code
_entity_poly.pdbx_strand_id
1 'polypeptide(L)' 'MLVDQYDALRSTRPYKKGFSHEDTYEIITVGDGRTMPVHFDPSMFDLFLRIHKEFENIFDKNI' A
#
# COMPACT_ATOMS: atom_id res chain seq x y z
N MET A 1 10.32 3.90 -0.33
CA MET A 1 9.65 3.76 -1.65
C MET A 1 8.23 3.27 -1.39
N LEU A 2 7.22 4.11 -1.64
CA LEU A 2 5.81 3.81 -1.28
C LEU A 2 5.24 2.65 -2.10
N VAL A 3 5.53 2.63 -3.41
CA VAL A 3 5.03 1.61 -4.34
C VAL A 3 5.54 0.22 -3.98
N ASP A 4 6.82 0.07 -3.66
CA ASP A 4 7.39 -1.22 -3.25
C ASP A 4 6.74 -1.74 -1.96
N GLN A 5 6.41 -0.85 -1.02
CA GLN A 5 5.72 -1.24 0.21
C GLN A 5 4.29 -1.66 -0.08
N TYR A 6 3.57 -0.92 -0.93
CA TYR A 6 2.21 -1.27 -1.34
C TYR A 6 2.17 -2.64 -2.04
N ASP A 7 3.08 -2.87 -2.99
CA ASP A 7 3.16 -4.13 -3.72
C ASP A 7 3.56 -5.30 -2.81
N ALA A 8 4.53 -5.08 -1.91
CA ALA A 8 4.95 -6.11 -0.96
C ALA A 8 3.85 -6.51 0.04
N LEU A 9 2.96 -5.58 0.41
CA LEU A 9 1.81 -5.83 1.29
C LEU A 9 0.68 -6.55 0.56
N ARG A 10 0.39 -6.14 -0.69
CA ARG A 10 -0.71 -6.68 -1.49
C ARG A 10 -0.40 -8.02 -2.16
N SER A 11 0.87 -8.28 -2.47
CA SER A 11 1.30 -9.49 -3.18
C SER A 11 1.24 -10.74 -2.28
N THR A 12 0.59 -11.79 -2.79
CA THR A 12 0.60 -13.10 -2.14
C THR A 12 1.93 -13.81 -2.36
N ARG A 13 2.48 -14.35 -1.27
CA ARG A 13 3.70 -15.18 -1.26
C ARG A 13 3.32 -16.62 -0.92
N PRO A 14 4.13 -17.64 -1.27
CA PRO A 14 3.79 -19.06 -1.07
C PRO A 14 3.35 -19.43 0.36
N TYR A 15 3.81 -18.68 1.36
CA TYR A 15 3.57 -18.90 2.78
C TYR A 15 2.78 -17.76 3.46
N LYS A 16 2.36 -16.73 2.72
CA LYS A 16 1.65 -15.57 3.29
C LYS A 16 0.70 -14.96 2.26
N LYS A 17 -0.59 -14.95 2.58
CA LYS A 17 -1.59 -14.23 1.78
C LYS A 17 -1.27 -12.73 1.78
N GLY A 18 -1.44 -12.11 0.63
CA GLY A 18 -1.42 -10.65 0.51
C GLY A 18 -2.57 -10.03 1.30
N PHE A 19 -2.38 -8.78 1.73
CA PHE A 19 -3.39 -7.98 2.40
C PHE A 19 -4.44 -7.47 1.40
N SER A 20 -5.63 -7.12 1.91
CA SER A 20 -6.62 -6.39 1.14
C SER A 20 -6.14 -4.97 0.83
N HIS A 21 -6.89 -4.24 0.00
CA HIS A 21 -6.52 -2.86 -0.34
C HIS A 21 -6.70 -1.99 0.89
N GLU A 22 -7.82 -2.19 1.58
CA GLU A 22 -8.20 -1.51 2.82
C GLU A 22 -7.14 -1.70 3.90
N ASP A 23 -6.71 -2.96 4.15
CA ASP A 23 -5.67 -3.24 5.15
C ASP A 23 -4.34 -2.58 4.76
N THR A 24 -3.96 -2.65 3.47
CA THR A 24 -2.72 -2.04 2.98
C THR A 24 -2.76 -0.52 3.11
N TYR A 25 -3.91 0.09 2.77
CA TYR A 25 -4.15 1.51 2.90
C TYR A 25 -4.05 1.94 4.36
N GLU A 26 -4.66 1.21 5.29
CA GLU A 26 -4.55 1.48 6.73
C GLU A 26 -3.09 1.37 7.22
N ILE A 27 -2.36 0.32 6.84
CA ILE A 27 -0.94 0.16 7.21
C ILE A 27 -0.08 1.32 6.68
N ILE A 28 -0.34 1.80 5.46
CA ILE A 28 0.41 2.91 4.87
C ILE A 28 0.03 4.26 5.52
N THR A 29 -1.24 4.46 5.85
CA THR A 29 -1.77 5.78 6.28
C THR A 29 -1.80 6.00 7.79
N VAL A 30 -1.95 4.93 8.57
CA VAL A 30 -1.95 4.95 10.04
C VAL A 30 -0.61 4.46 10.58
N GLY A 31 -0.04 3.44 9.93
CA GLY A 31 1.17 2.77 10.37
C GLY A 31 0.89 1.53 11.22
N ASP A 32 1.85 0.61 11.24
CA ASP A 32 1.80 -0.66 11.99
C ASP A 32 3.01 -0.80 12.95
N GLY A 33 3.72 0.30 13.20
CA GLY A 33 4.97 0.34 13.97
C GLY A 33 6.21 -0.08 13.19
N ARG A 34 6.06 -0.66 11.99
CA ARG A 34 7.17 -0.92 11.03
C ARG A 34 7.12 0.05 9.87
N THR A 35 5.92 0.28 9.35
CA THR A 35 5.57 1.30 8.38
C THR A 35 4.97 2.47 9.16
N MET A 36 5.42 3.69 8.86
CA MET A 36 4.84 4.91 9.40
C MET A 36 4.66 5.89 8.25
N PRO A 37 3.60 6.72 8.25
CA PRO A 37 3.40 7.75 7.22
C PRO A 37 4.60 8.65 7.01
N VAL A 38 5.32 8.96 8.10
CA VAL A 38 6.54 9.78 8.11
C VAL A 38 7.73 9.15 7.37
N HIS A 39 7.68 7.86 7.03
CA HIS A 39 8.70 7.19 6.22
C HIS A 39 8.57 7.52 4.72
N PHE A 40 7.45 8.11 4.30
CA PHE A 40 7.18 8.45 2.91
C PHE A 40 7.45 9.93 2.66
N ASP A 41 7.83 10.25 1.42
CA ASP A 41 7.86 11.63 0.98
C ASP A 41 6.44 12.24 1.08
N PRO A 42 6.26 13.40 1.72
CA PRO A 42 4.94 13.98 1.95
C PRO A 42 4.14 14.22 0.67
N SER A 43 4.80 14.62 -0.42
CA SER A 43 4.13 14.88 -1.70
C SER A 43 3.64 13.59 -2.35
N MET A 44 4.44 12.53 -2.26
CA MET A 44 4.06 11.20 -2.75
C MET A 44 2.97 10.56 -1.90
N PHE A 45 3.03 10.75 -0.58
CA PHE A 45 2.01 10.27 0.34
C PHE A 45 0.67 10.97 0.09
N ASP A 46 0.67 12.30 -0.03
CA ASP A 46 -0.53 13.08 -0.36
C ASP A 46 -1.14 12.68 -1.71
N LEU A 47 -0.30 12.40 -2.71
CA LEU A 47 -0.77 11.89 -3.99
C LEU A 47 -1.42 10.53 -3.82
N PHE A 48 -0.77 9.60 -3.12
CA PHE A 48 -1.31 8.26 -2.84
C PHE A 48 -2.68 8.34 -2.16
N LEU A 49 -2.86 9.19 -1.15
CA LEU A 49 -4.16 9.40 -0.48
C LEU A 49 -5.28 9.78 -1.46
N ARG A 50 -4.96 10.50 -2.54
CA ARG A 50 -5.95 10.93 -3.54
C ARG A 50 -6.26 9.85 -4.58
N ILE A 51 -5.27 9.02 -4.92
CA ILE A 51 -5.36 8.06 -6.03
C ILE A 51 -5.34 6.59 -5.58
N HIS A 52 -5.44 6.29 -4.29
CA HIS A 52 -5.32 4.94 -3.76
C HIS A 52 -6.32 3.94 -4.40
N LYS A 53 -7.53 4.38 -4.75
CA LYS A 53 -8.50 3.53 -5.48
C LYS A 53 -8.06 3.20 -6.91
N GLU A 54 -7.25 4.05 -7.55
CA GLU A 54 -6.62 3.70 -8.82
C GLU A 54 -5.55 2.62 -8.63
N PHE A 55 -4.81 2.67 -7.51
CA PHE A 55 -3.84 1.60 -7.16
C PHE A 55 -4.54 0.26 -6.95
N GLU A 56 -5.70 0.24 -6.27
CA GLU A 56 -6.54 -0.95 -6.14
C GLU A 56 -6.93 -1.50 -7.51
N ASN A 57 -7.54 -0.66 -8.34
CA ASN A 57 -8.01 -1.04 -9.68
C ASN A 57 -6.88 -1.56 -10.58
N ILE A 58 -5.69 -0.95 -10.53
CA ILE A 58 -4.53 -1.39 -11.31
C ILE A 58 -4.04 -2.75 -10.82
N PHE A 59 -3.95 -2.94 -9.50
CA PHE A 59 -3.49 -4.20 -8.93
C PHE A 59 -4.45 -5.34 -9.24
N ASP A 60 -5.76 -5.14 -9.05
CA ASP A 60 -6.79 -6.16 -9.27
C ASP A 60 -6.95 -6.54 -10.76
N LYS A 61 -6.56 -5.66 -11.68
CA LYS A 61 -6.54 -5.97 -13.13
C LYS A 61 -5.32 -6.79 -13.57
N ASN A 62 -4.26 -6.82 -12.76
CA ASN A 62 -2.98 -7.45 -13.11
C ASN A 62 -2.68 -8.71 -12.28
N ILE A 63 -3.62 -9.15 -11.44
CA ILE A 63 -3.62 -10.43 -10.72
C ILE A 63 -4.57 -11.41 -11.40
#